data_AF-A0A945HCQ8-F1
#
_entry.id   AF-A0A945HCQ8-F1
#
_cell.length_a   1.000
_cell.length_b   1.000
_cell.length_c   1.000
_cell.angle_alpha   90.00
_cell.angle_beta   90.00
_cell.angle_gamma   90.00
#
_symmetry.space_group_name_H-M   'P 1'
#
loop_
_entity.id
_entity.type
_entity.pdbx_description
1 polymer ?
#
loop_
_entity_poly.entity_id
_entity_poly.type
_entity_poly.pdbx_seq_one_letter_code
_entity_poly.pdbx_strand_id
1 'polypeptide(L)' 'PEISADDLETAPAGIRAQAVLSNGELVDDFLIQANKNIINVCNAPSPAATSSLNIGKHIVDIVAERF' A
#
# COMPACT_ATOMS: atom_id res chain seq x y z
N PRO A 1 -29.12 -19.94 -6.70
CA PRO A 1 -29.01 -18.63 -7.37
C PRO A 1 -27.56 -18.41 -7.84
N GLU A 2 -27.37 -18.21 -9.13
CA GLU A 2 -26.05 -17.93 -9.71
C GLU A 2 -26.01 -16.46 -10.14
N ILE A 3 -24.86 -15.80 -9.95
CA ILE A 3 -24.61 -14.44 -10.42
C ILE A 3 -24.50 -14.47 -11.96
N SER A 4 -25.15 -13.52 -12.62
CA SER A 4 -25.14 -13.33 -14.07
C SER A 4 -24.47 -12.01 -14.45
N ALA A 5 -24.18 -11.83 -15.74
CA ALA A 5 -23.62 -10.57 -16.25
C ALA A 5 -24.61 -9.39 -16.09
N ASP A 6 -25.91 -9.67 -16.10
CA ASP A 6 -26.97 -8.66 -15.95
C ASP A 6 -27.05 -8.10 -14.51
N ASP A 7 -26.39 -8.76 -13.55
CA ASP A 7 -26.30 -8.31 -12.15
C ASP A 7 -25.14 -7.31 -11.92
N LEU A 8 -24.29 -7.04 -12.92
CA LEU A 8 -23.11 -6.19 -12.79
C LEU A 8 -23.42 -4.73 -13.17
N GLU A 9 -22.94 -3.79 -12.36
CA GLU A 9 -22.92 -2.36 -12.66
C GLU A 9 -21.51 -1.88 -13.03
N THR A 10 -21.42 -0.78 -13.78
CA THR A 10 -20.12 -0.20 -14.13
C THR A 10 -19.43 0.37 -12.89
N ALA A 11 -18.18 -0.01 -12.69
CA ALA A 11 -17.32 0.55 -11.65
C ALA A 11 -16.00 1.05 -12.25
N PRO A 12 -15.37 2.08 -11.67
CA PRO A 12 -14.05 2.53 -12.09
C PRO A 12 -12.98 1.45 -11.81
N ALA A 13 -11.94 1.42 -12.64
CA ALA A 13 -10.77 0.60 -12.38
C ALA A 13 -9.94 1.18 -11.21
N GLY A 14 -9.45 0.29 -10.32
CA GLY A 14 -8.53 0.65 -9.24
C GLY A 14 -7.13 0.11 -9.50
N ILE A 15 -6.09 0.91 -9.19
CA ILE A 15 -4.68 0.49 -9.27
C ILE A 15 -4.13 0.38 -7.85
N ARG A 16 -3.41 -0.70 -7.56
CA ARG A 16 -2.71 -0.89 -6.29
C ARG A 16 -1.25 -0.47 -6.43
N ALA A 17 -0.73 0.22 -5.42
CA ALA A 17 0.71 0.39 -5.25
C ALA A 17 1.30 -0.93 -4.74
N GLN A 18 1.57 -1.84 -5.68
CA GLN A 18 2.14 -3.17 -5.46
C GLN A 18 3.60 -3.19 -5.92
N ALA A 19 4.51 -3.36 -4.99
CA ALA A 19 5.93 -3.55 -5.29
C ALA A 19 6.21 -4.99 -5.73
N VAL A 20 7.15 -5.11 -6.67
CA VAL A 20 7.68 -6.37 -7.19
C VAL A 20 9.18 -6.36 -6.99
N LEU A 21 9.71 -7.38 -6.35
CA LEU A 21 11.14 -7.55 -6.10
C LEU A 21 11.86 -7.95 -7.39
N SER A 22 13.20 -7.82 -7.39
CA SER A 22 14.03 -8.16 -8.55
C SER A 22 13.96 -9.64 -8.97
N ASN A 23 13.56 -10.52 -8.06
CA ASN A 23 13.30 -11.93 -8.32
C ASN A 23 11.88 -12.22 -8.81
N GLY A 24 11.03 -11.19 -8.98
CA GLY A 24 9.64 -11.31 -9.44
C GLY A 24 8.61 -11.53 -8.33
N GLU A 25 9.03 -11.66 -7.07
CA GLU A 25 8.10 -11.84 -5.96
C GLU A 25 7.34 -10.54 -5.64
N LEU A 26 6.07 -10.69 -5.27
CA LEU A 26 5.28 -9.56 -4.78
C LEU A 26 5.66 -9.29 -3.33
N VAL A 27 5.79 -8.02 -2.97
CA VAL A 27 5.95 -7.64 -1.57
C VAL A 27 4.60 -7.77 -0.87
N ASP A 28 4.53 -8.61 0.16
CA ASP A 28 3.29 -8.90 0.88
C ASP A 28 2.87 -7.78 1.84
N ASP A 29 3.82 -7.07 2.45
CA ASP A 29 3.56 -6.05 3.49
C ASP A 29 4.07 -4.65 3.09
N PHE A 30 3.89 -3.65 3.94
CA PHE A 30 4.36 -2.29 3.69
C PHE A 30 5.87 -2.26 3.43
N LEU A 31 6.27 -1.55 2.38
CA LEU A 31 7.68 -1.27 2.09
C LEU A 31 7.92 0.22 2.24
N ILE A 32 8.61 0.60 3.31
CA ILE A 32 8.93 2.00 3.60
C ILE A 32 10.46 2.17 3.55
N GLN A 33 10.92 3.12 2.74
CA GLN A 33 12.34 3.39 2.56
C GLN A 33 12.65 4.83 2.95
N ALA A 34 13.57 5.01 3.90
CA ALA A 34 13.88 6.31 4.47
C ALA A 34 15.35 6.70 4.23
N ASN A 35 15.54 7.73 3.41
CA ASN A 35 16.83 8.38 3.13
C ASN A 35 17.00 9.65 3.97
N LYS A 36 18.13 10.36 3.82
CA LYS A 36 18.46 11.53 4.66
C LYS A 36 17.35 12.58 4.76
N ASN A 37 16.62 12.83 3.68
CA ASN A 37 15.62 13.90 3.59
C ASN A 37 14.25 13.43 3.07
N ILE A 38 14.06 12.12 2.83
CA ILE A 38 12.87 11.60 2.15
C ILE A 38 12.48 10.26 2.77
N ILE A 39 11.18 10.06 2.98
CA ILE A 39 10.58 8.77 3.33
C ILE A 39 9.62 8.39 2.20
N ASN A 40 9.87 7.25 1.56
CA ASN A 40 9.06 6.70 0.48
C ASN A 40 8.20 5.55 1.01
N VAL A 41 6.90 5.57 0.73
CA VAL A 41 6.00 4.42 0.93
C VAL A 41 5.89 3.69 -0.42
N CYS A 42 6.76 2.70 -0.62
CA CYS A 42 6.95 2.01 -1.90
C CYS A 42 5.95 0.87 -2.13
N ASN A 43 5.44 0.26 -1.05
CA ASN A 43 4.39 -0.75 -1.10
C ASN A 43 3.40 -0.48 0.03
N ALA A 44 2.12 -0.45 -0.31
CA ALA A 44 1.04 -0.38 0.67
C ALA A 44 -0.16 -1.18 0.13
N PRO A 45 -0.08 -2.52 0.18
CA PRO A 45 -1.15 -3.38 -0.31
C PRO A 45 -2.33 -3.35 0.68
N SER A 46 -3.41 -4.01 0.29
CA SER A 46 -4.65 -3.99 1.08
C SER A 46 -4.44 -4.60 2.48
N PRO A 47 -4.98 -3.97 3.55
CA PRO A 47 -5.88 -2.82 3.52
C PRO A 47 -5.16 -1.50 3.88
N ALA A 48 -4.41 -0.91 2.94
CA ALA A 48 -3.75 0.38 3.14
C ALA A 48 -4.70 1.52 3.58
N ALA A 49 -5.91 1.59 3.03
CA ALA A 49 -6.90 2.59 3.44
C ALA A 49 -7.31 2.41 4.92
N THR A 50 -7.59 1.17 5.33
CA THR A 50 -7.98 0.84 6.71
C THR A 50 -6.82 1.05 7.70
N SER A 51 -5.59 0.73 7.29
CA SER A 51 -4.39 0.86 8.13
C SER A 51 -3.69 2.22 8.03
N SER A 52 -4.27 3.19 7.31
CA SER A 52 -3.64 4.47 6.98
C SER A 52 -3.13 5.25 8.20
N LEU A 53 -3.88 5.24 9.31
CA LEU A 53 -3.47 5.91 10.55
C LEU A 53 -2.27 5.22 11.23
N ASN A 54 -2.24 3.88 11.22
CA ASN A 54 -1.12 3.13 11.78
C ASN A 54 0.14 3.31 10.92
N ILE A 55 0.01 3.33 9.60
CA ILE A 55 1.10 3.66 8.67
C ILE A 55 1.62 5.08 8.96
N GLY A 56 0.71 6.05 9.11
CA GLY A 56 1.07 7.43 9.46
C GLY A 56 1.83 7.52 10.78
N LYS A 57 1.38 6.81 11.81
CA LYS A 57 2.07 6.74 13.11
C LYS A 57 3.48 6.18 12.96
N HIS A 58 3.63 5.08 12.23
CA HIS A 58 4.94 4.49 12.00
C HIS A 58 5.90 5.42 11.24
N ILE A 59 5.39 6.19 10.27
CA ILE A 59 6.17 7.22 9.58
C ILE A 59 6.64 8.30 10.57
N VAL A 60 5.77 8.76 11.47
CA VAL A 60 6.14 9.75 12.51
C VAL A 60 7.23 9.21 13.43
N ASP A 61 7.13 7.94 13.84
CA ASP A 61 8.15 7.31 14.68
C ASP A 61 9.53 7.28 13.96
N ILE A 62 9.56 6.92 12.67
CA ILE A 62 10.78 6.97 11.83
C ILE A 62 11.36 8.39 11.75
N VAL A 63 10.51 9.42 11.65
CA VAL A 63 10.94 10.82 11.63
C VAL A 63 11.54 11.22 12.97
N ALA A 64 10.89 10.84 14.08
CA ALA A 64 11.32 11.20 15.42
C ALA A 64 12.70 10.64 15.79
N GLU A 65 13.04 9.43 15.35
CA GLU A 65 14.37 8.84 15.58
C GLU A 65 15.52 9.58 14.85
N ARG A 66 15.19 10.45 13.90
CA ARG A 66 16.17 11.15 13.05
C ARG A 66 16.44 12.60 13.49
N PHE A 67 15.72 13.09 14.49
CA PHE A 67 15.85 14.43 15.08
C PHE A 67 16.22 14.34 16.56
#